data_AF-A0A9P7TIV1-F1
#
_entry.id   AF-A0A9P7TIV1-F1
#
_cell.length_a   1.000
_cell.length_b   1.000
_cell.length_c   1.000
_cell.angle_alpha   90.00
_cell.angle_beta   90.00
_cell.angle_gamma   90.00
#
_symmetry.space_group_name_H-M   'P 1'
#
loop_
_entity.id
_entity.type
_entity.pdbx_description
1 polymer ?
#
loop_
_entity_poly.entity_id
_entity_poly.type
_entity_poly.pdbx_seq_one_letter_code
_entity_poly.pdbx_strand_id
1 'polypeptide(L)'
;MLEIPGYYYDTTRKKYFKIENSHTAPSQAPWSADSVKKRRGEDLSRDAARKKAQTLKRHIKRHALGRDLVCGNLLRRETEGEDPAVSGRDLRCAAWAGGVVDKGRVEFGKGAREATKRIPNLDCLWVGCGVAYTCEL
;
A
#
# COMPACT_ATOMS: atom_id res chain seq x y z
N MET A 1 27.27 -19.63 8.67
CA MET A 1 28.61 -19.25 9.18
C MET A 1 28.73 -19.84 10.56
N LEU A 2 29.80 -20.59 10.85
CA LEU A 2 30.10 -20.98 12.23
C LEU A 2 30.71 -19.76 12.93
N GLU A 3 30.08 -19.28 14.00
CA GLU A 3 30.71 -18.30 14.89
C GLU A 3 31.53 -19.04 15.93
N ILE A 4 32.85 -18.91 15.85
CA ILE A 4 33.78 -19.48 16.84
C ILE A 4 33.97 -18.44 17.95
N PRO A 5 33.61 -18.74 19.22
CA PRO A 5 33.81 -17.81 20.32
C PRO A 5 35.27 -17.35 20.45
N GLY A 6 35.51 -16.05 20.60
CA GLY A 6 36.85 -15.48 20.72
C GLY A 6 37.60 -15.29 19.40
N TYR A 7 36.99 -15.63 18.26
CA TYR A 7 37.56 -15.40 16.93
C TYR A 7 36.67 -14.49 16.09
N TYR A 8 37.30 -13.60 15.32
CA TYR A 8 36.68 -12.75 14.31
C TYR A 8 36.91 -13.38 12.93
N TYR A 9 35.85 -13.52 12.14
CA TYR A 9 35.96 -14.00 10.77
C TYR A 9 36.05 -12.83 9.79
N ASP A 10 37.14 -12.78 9.03
CA ASP A 10 37.29 -11.83 7.93
C ASP A 10 36.72 -12.42 6.64
N THR A 11 35.67 -11.81 6.11
CA THR A 11 35.00 -12.24 4.87
C THR A 11 35.87 -12.06 3.64
N THR A 12 36.82 -11.12 3.65
CA THR A 12 37.70 -10.87 2.51
C THR A 12 38.78 -11.94 2.41
N ARG A 13 39.40 -12.27 3.54
CA ARG A 13 40.49 -13.25 3.64
C ARG A 13 40.00 -14.67 3.86
N LYS A 14 38.71 -14.85 4.15
CA LYS A 14 38.05 -16.12 4.51
C LYS A 14 38.79 -16.87 5.63
N LYS A 15 39.29 -16.13 6.63
CA LYS A 15 40.11 -16.64 7.74
C LYS A 15 39.59 -16.14 9.08
N TYR A 16 39.81 -16.95 10.11
CA TYR A 16 39.55 -16.57 11.49
C TYR A 16 40.79 -15.92 12.11
N PHE A 17 40.59 -14.80 12.76
CA PHE A 17 41.58 -14.08 13.54
C PHE A 17 41.19 -14.15 15.01
N LYS A 18 42.15 -14.39 15.89
CA LYS A 18 41.88 -14.33 17.33
C LYS A 18 41.54 -12.88 17.70
N ILE A 19 40.48 -12.69 18.49
CA ILE A 19 40.13 -11.37 19.00
C ILE A 19 41.15 -11.00 20.06
N GLU A 20 41.81 -9.88 19.87
CA GLU A 20 42.85 -9.36 20.76
C GLU A 20 42.39 -8.07 21.42
N ASN A 21 42.97 -7.74 22.58
CA ASN A 21 42.70 -6.47 23.25
C ASN A 21 43.15 -5.29 22.39
N SER A 22 42.45 -4.14 22.52
CA SER A 22 42.72 -2.94 21.72
C SER A 22 44.16 -2.41 21.82
N HIS A 23 44.88 -2.74 22.90
CA HIS A 23 46.29 -2.36 23.10
C HIS A 23 47.30 -3.35 22.47
N THR A 24 46.92 -4.62 22.28
CA THR A 24 47.79 -5.65 21.69
C THR A 24 47.58 -5.74 20.18
N ALA A 25 46.38 -5.44 19.71
CA ALA A 25 46.05 -5.41 18.30
C ALA A 25 46.65 -4.16 17.61
N PRO A 26 47.01 -4.25 16.32
CA PRO A 26 47.35 -3.06 15.52
C PRO A 26 46.23 -2.01 15.57
N SER A 27 46.58 -0.72 15.57
CA SER A 27 45.64 0.38 15.88
C SER A 27 44.40 0.50 14.95
N GLN A 28 44.40 -0.18 13.80
CA GLN A 28 43.29 -0.23 12.86
C GLN A 28 42.86 -1.67 12.50
N ALA A 29 43.24 -2.66 13.30
CA ALA A 29 42.90 -4.04 13.04
C ALA A 29 41.38 -4.29 13.23
N PRO A 30 40.68 -4.89 12.25
CA PRO A 30 39.25 -5.20 12.35
C PRO A 30 38.91 -6.34 13.32
N TRP A 31 39.92 -7.03 13.86
CA TRP A 31 39.77 -8.10 14.86
C TRP A 31 40.07 -7.63 16.30
N SER A 32 40.26 -6.33 16.53
CA SER A 32 40.41 -5.79 17.89
C SER A 32 39.10 -5.88 18.68
N ALA A 33 39.18 -6.07 19.99
CA ALA A 33 38.00 -6.20 20.85
C ALA A 33 37.01 -5.02 20.70
N ASP A 34 37.50 -3.78 20.64
CA ASP A 34 36.66 -2.60 20.42
C ASP A 34 36.00 -2.57 19.04
N SER A 35 36.76 -2.88 17.98
CA SER A 35 36.21 -2.86 16.61
C SER A 35 35.14 -3.93 16.43
N VAL A 36 35.35 -5.13 16.98
CA VAL A 36 34.37 -6.22 16.97
C VAL A 36 33.12 -5.84 17.77
N LYS A 37 33.29 -5.23 18.95
CA LYS A 37 32.15 -4.77 19.79
C LYS A 37 31.34 -3.69 19.09
N LYS A 38 32.00 -2.69 18.52
CA LYS A 38 31.35 -1.61 17.75
C LYS A 38 30.57 -2.18 16.57
N ARG A 39 31.21 -3.04 15.77
CA ARG A 39 30.60 -3.68 14.61
C ARG A 39 29.38 -4.53 14.98
N ARG A 40 29.47 -5.31 16.06
CA ARG A 40 28.30 -6.06 16.58
C ARG A 40 27.13 -5.13 16.91
N GLY A 41 27.39 -4.00 17.55
CA GLY A 41 26.36 -3.00 17.85
C GLY A 41 25.71 -2.42 16.57
N GLU A 42 26.54 -2.04 15.60
CA GLU A 42 26.08 -1.54 14.29
C GLU A 42 25.28 -2.60 13.54
N ASP A 43 25.76 -3.84 13.44
CA ASP A 43 25.06 -4.93 12.77
C ASP A 43 23.72 -5.27 13.44
N LEU A 44 23.67 -5.28 14.78
CA LEU A 44 22.41 -5.44 15.52
C LEU A 44 21.42 -4.31 15.20
N SER A 45 21.88 -3.05 15.14
CA SER A 45 21.05 -1.90 14.79
C SER A 45 20.51 -1.99 13.36
N ARG A 46 21.37 -2.41 12.40
CA ARG A 46 21.02 -2.59 11.00
C ARG A 46 20.03 -3.72 10.82
N ASP A 47 20.22 -4.82 11.54
CA ASP A 47 19.30 -5.94 11.56
C ASP A 47 17.95 -5.58 12.17
N ALA A 48 17.94 -4.80 13.25
CA ALA A 48 16.72 -4.29 13.85
C ALA A 48 15.97 -3.35 12.88
N ALA A 49 16.68 -2.44 12.21
CA ALA A 49 16.10 -1.57 11.19
C ALA A 49 15.54 -2.38 10.00
N ARG A 50 16.28 -3.39 9.52
CA ARG A 50 15.83 -4.31 8.47
C ARG A 50 14.57 -5.05 8.89
N LYS A 51 14.53 -5.60 10.11
CA LYS A 51 13.34 -6.28 10.66
C LYS A 51 12.15 -5.33 10.74
N LYS A 52 12.33 -4.11 11.25
CA LYS A 52 11.28 -3.08 11.30
C LYS A 52 10.73 -2.75 9.91
N ALA A 53 11.61 -2.53 8.93
CA ALA A 53 11.21 -2.27 7.55
C ALA A 53 10.44 -3.44 6.93
N GLN A 54 10.87 -4.68 7.16
CA GLN A 54 10.16 -5.88 6.70
C GLN A 54 8.78 -6.03 7.36
N THR A 55 8.69 -5.77 8.67
CA THR A 55 7.42 -5.79 9.40
C THR A 55 6.47 -4.74 8.83
N LEU A 56 6.94 -3.49 8.67
CA LEU A 56 6.15 -2.40 8.08
C LEU A 56 5.64 -2.76 6.68
N LYS A 57 6.52 -3.30 5.81
CA LYS A 57 6.12 -3.79 4.48
C LYS A 57 5.01 -4.85 4.56
N ARG A 58 5.09 -5.77 5.53
CA ARG A 58 4.04 -6.79 5.76
C ARG A 58 2.73 -6.17 6.27
N HIS A 59 2.79 -5.18 7.16
CA HIS A 59 1.60 -4.48 7.64
C HIS A 59 0.87 -3.77 6.50
N ILE A 60 1.60 -3.07 5.64
CA ILE A 60 1.03 -2.42 4.45
C ILE A 60 0.36 -3.46 3.54
N LYS A 61 1.06 -4.55 3.21
CA LYS A 61 0.52 -5.62 2.35
C LYS A 61 -0.71 -6.31 2.92
N ARG A 62 -0.80 -6.45 4.25
CA ARG A 62 -1.93 -7.10 4.94
C ARG A 62 -3.02 -6.13 5.36
N HIS A 63 -2.86 -4.84 5.08
CA HIS A 63 -3.80 -3.82 5.52
C HIS A 63 -5.18 -4.04 4.89
N ALA A 64 -6.23 -3.71 5.63
CA ALA A 64 -7.62 -3.92 5.19
C ALA A 64 -7.94 -3.19 3.87
N LEU A 65 -7.28 -2.06 3.59
CA LEU A 65 -7.39 -1.34 2.32
C LEU A 65 -7.00 -2.20 1.11
N GLY A 66 -6.15 -3.22 1.28
CA GLY A 66 -5.83 -4.17 0.22
C GLY A 66 -7.00 -5.06 -0.22
N ARG A 67 -8.09 -5.13 0.57
CA ARG A 67 -9.31 -5.84 0.20
C ARG A 67 -10.25 -4.99 -0.66
N ASP A 68 -10.17 -3.66 -0.52
CA ASP A 68 -10.94 -2.76 -1.37
C ASP A 68 -10.31 -2.71 -2.76
N LEU A 69 -11.13 -2.88 -3.80
CA LEU A 69 -10.64 -2.94 -5.18
C LEU A 69 -10.00 -1.62 -5.59
N VAL A 70 -10.52 -0.47 -5.15
CA VAL A 70 -10.02 0.83 -5.58
C VAL A 70 -8.78 1.20 -4.79
N CYS A 71 -8.88 1.24 -3.47
CA CYS A 71 -7.80 1.61 -2.56
C CYS A 71 -6.65 0.61 -2.62
N GLY A 72 -6.94 -0.69 -2.74
CA GLY A 72 -5.92 -1.74 -2.81
C GLY A 72 -5.09 -1.66 -4.09
N ASN A 73 -5.73 -1.41 -5.23
CA ASN A 73 -5.01 -1.23 -6.50
C ASN A 73 -4.21 0.08 -6.55
N LEU A 74 -4.74 1.19 -6.01
CA LEU A 74 -3.98 2.44 -5.87
C LEU A 74 -2.74 2.24 -4.98
N LEU A 75 -2.90 1.57 -3.83
CA LEU A 75 -1.79 1.30 -2.92
C LEU A 75 -0.71 0.42 -3.57
N ARG A 76 -1.09 -0.59 -4.36
CA ARG A 76 -0.15 -1.44 -5.09
C ARG A 76 0.66 -0.66 -6.13
N ARG A 77 0.02 0.23 -6.87
CA ARG A 77 0.71 1.10 -7.84
C ARG A 77 1.84 1.90 -7.19
N GLU A 78 1.56 2.51 -6.03
CA GLU A 78 2.55 3.36 -5.34
C GLU A 78 3.64 2.56 -4.61
N THR A 79 3.35 1.33 -4.18
CA THR A 79 4.27 0.54 -3.34
C THR A 79 5.05 -0.53 -4.08
N GLU A 80 4.48 -1.09 -5.15
CA GLU A 80 5.05 -2.22 -5.90
C GLU A 80 5.46 -1.82 -7.31
N GLY A 81 4.94 -0.70 -7.86
CA GLY A 81 5.24 -0.27 -9.23
C GLY A 81 4.80 -1.27 -10.30
N GLU A 82 3.99 -2.26 -9.91
CA GLU A 82 3.47 -3.32 -10.76
C GLU A 82 2.22 -2.85 -11.51
N ASP A 83 1.96 -3.51 -12.65
CA ASP A 83 0.69 -3.38 -13.35
C ASP A 83 -0.46 -3.75 -12.41
N PRO A 84 -1.58 -3.01 -12.43
CA PRO A 84 -2.67 -3.24 -11.51
C PRO A 84 -3.20 -4.67 -11.67
N ALA A 85 -3.46 -5.34 -10.55
CA ALA A 85 -3.99 -6.71 -10.55
C ALA A 85 -5.38 -6.82 -11.20
N VAL A 86 -6.03 -5.68 -11.41
CA VAL A 86 -7.37 -5.52 -11.99
C VAL A 86 -7.28 -4.52 -13.13
N SER A 87 -7.98 -4.80 -14.23
CA SER A 87 -8.04 -3.90 -15.39
C SER A 87 -8.47 -2.49 -14.98
N GLY A 88 -7.88 -1.48 -15.61
CA GLY A 88 -8.26 -0.08 -15.36
C GLY A 88 -9.75 0.21 -15.62
N ARG A 89 -10.43 -0.60 -16.45
CA ARG A 89 -11.89 -0.51 -16.63
C ARG A 89 -12.64 -0.92 -15.36
N ASP A 90 -12.32 -2.08 -14.80
CA ASP A 90 -12.99 -2.63 -13.63
C ASP A 90 -12.72 -1.76 -12.39
N LEU A 91 -11.52 -1.18 -12.28
CA LEU A 91 -11.20 -0.18 -11.25
C LEU A 91 -12.14 1.03 -11.30
N ARG A 92 -12.39 1.56 -12.51
CA ARG A 92 -13.30 2.70 -12.71
C ARG A 92 -14.75 2.32 -12.39
N CYS A 93 -15.20 1.12 -12.78
CA CYS A 93 -16.53 0.63 -12.44
C CYS A 93 -16.71 0.46 -10.92
N ALA A 94 -15.71 -0.09 -10.23
CA ALA A 94 -15.73 -0.24 -8.78
C ALA A 94 -15.73 1.12 -8.07
N ALA A 95 -14.92 2.08 -8.51
CA ALA A 95 -14.89 3.43 -7.98
C ALA A 95 -16.23 4.16 -8.17
N TRP A 96 -16.84 4.02 -9.35
CA TRP A 96 -18.15 4.58 -9.63
C TRP A 96 -19.24 3.96 -8.74
N ALA A 97 -19.30 2.63 -8.67
CA ALA A 97 -20.29 1.91 -7.86
C ALA A 97 -20.16 2.24 -6.37
N GLY A 98 -18.94 2.34 -5.83
CA GLY A 98 -18.70 2.73 -4.44
C GLY A 98 -19.10 4.18 -4.11
N GLY A 99 -19.17 5.05 -5.12
CA GLY A 99 -19.63 6.44 -4.97
C GLY A 99 -21.14 6.63 -5.13
N VAL A 100 -21.89 5.58 -5.49
CA VAL A 100 -23.35 5.64 -5.58
C VAL A 100 -23.92 5.68 -4.16
N VAL A 101 -24.43 6.84 -3.78
CA VAL A 101 -25.11 7.06 -2.50
C VAL A 101 -26.57 7.36 -2.80
N ASP A 102 -27.49 6.77 -2.05
CA ASP A 102 -28.89 7.16 -2.09
C ASP A 102 -29.01 8.63 -1.67
N LYS A 103 -29.39 9.49 -2.61
CA LYS A 103 -29.60 10.93 -2.37
C LYS A 103 -31.03 11.22 -1.89
N GLY A 104 -31.78 10.17 -1.54
CA GLY A 104 -33.19 10.25 -1.24
C GLY A 104 -34.03 10.23 -2.50
N ARG A 105 -35.33 10.01 -2.31
CA ARG A 105 -36.31 9.94 -3.37
C ARG A 105 -37.04 11.27 -3.47
N VAL A 106 -37.00 11.90 -4.63
CA VAL A 106 -37.94 12.99 -4.96
C VAL A 106 -39.23 12.33 -5.45
N GLU A 107 -40.27 12.41 -4.64
CA GLU A 107 -41.60 11.97 -5.05
C GLU A 107 -42.24 13.05 -5.90
N PHE A 108 -42.26 12.85 -7.22
CA PHE A 108 -43.11 13.63 -8.08
C PHE A 108 -44.56 13.20 -7.82
N GLY A 109 -45.28 14.01 -7.03
CA GLY A 109 -46.71 13.86 -6.78
C GLY A 109 -47.08 12.98 -5.58
N LYS A 110 -46.90 13.49 -4.36
CA LYS A 110 -47.78 13.06 -3.25
C LYS A 110 -49.12 13.75 -3.41
N GLY A 111 -49.98 13.15 -4.25
CA GLY A 111 -51.33 13.67 -4.47
C GLY A 111 -52.02 13.13 -5.71
N ALA A 112 -51.91 11.84 -6.02
CA ALA A 112 -52.68 11.21 -7.11
C ALA A 112 -54.21 11.19 -6.87
N ARG A 113 -54.73 11.99 -5.93
CA ARG A 113 -56.16 12.23 -5.72
C ARG A 113 -56.56 13.71 -5.71
N GLU A 114 -55.63 14.66 -5.90
CA GLU A 114 -55.94 16.10 -5.85
C GLU A 114 -55.18 16.88 -6.92
N ALA A 115 -55.19 16.40 -8.17
CA ALA A 115 -54.65 17.12 -9.31
C ALA A 115 -55.65 17.14 -10.47
N THR A 116 -56.86 17.64 -10.19
CA THR A 116 -57.87 17.98 -11.22
C THR A 116 -57.46 19.22 -12.05
N LYS A 117 -56.22 19.69 -11.94
CA LYS A 117 -55.68 20.71 -12.83
C LYS A 117 -54.34 20.23 -13.38
N ARG A 118 -54.30 20.03 -14.69
CA ARG A 118 -53.09 19.86 -15.49
C ARG A 118 -52.04 20.87 -15.02
N ILE A 119 -50.94 20.39 -14.46
CA ILE A 119 -49.71 21.18 -14.35
C ILE A 119 -49.02 20.98 -15.70
N PRO A 120 -48.99 21.97 -16.61
CA PRO A 120 -48.51 21.75 -17.98
C PRO A 120 -47.00 21.57 -18.06
N ASN A 121 -46.25 21.99 -17.04
CA ASN A 121 -44.79 22.08 -17.10
C ASN A 121 -44.20 21.51 -15.80
N LEU A 122 -44.18 20.18 -15.67
CA LEU A 122 -43.24 19.54 -14.75
C LEU A 122 -42.02 19.20 -15.60
N ASP A 123 -41.05 20.11 -15.58
CA ASP A 123 -39.77 19.97 -16.27
C ASP A 123 -39.13 18.65 -15.83
N CYS A 124 -39.15 17.68 -16.75
CA CYS A 124 -38.46 16.42 -16.56
C CYS A 124 -36.99 16.71 -16.28
N LEU A 125 -36.45 16.20 -15.16
CA LEU A 125 -35.02 16.21 -14.93
C LEU A 125 -34.40 15.19 -15.89
N TRP A 126 -34.01 15.66 -17.07
CA TRP A 126 -33.26 14.90 -18.06
C TRP A 126 -31.83 14.70 -17.55
N VAL A 127 -31.44 13.46 -17.31
CA VAL A 127 -30.04 13.06 -17.10
C VAL A 127 -29.66 12.14 -18.25
N GLY A 128 -29.25 12.73 -19.36
CA GLY A 128 -28.91 11.96 -20.55
C GLY A 128 -27.57 11.24 -20.45
N CYS A 129 -27.59 9.93 -20.69
CA CYS A 129 -26.65 9.32 -21.63
C CYS A 129 -27.39 8.27 -22.46
N GLY A 130 -27.45 8.45 -23.78
CA GLY A 130 -28.01 7.45 -24.71
C GLY A 130 -28.95 8.05 -25.75
N VAL A 131 -28.50 8.01 -27.01
CA VAL A 131 -29.15 8.50 -28.23
C VAL A 131 -30.54 7.89 -28.40
N ALA A 132 -31.56 8.72 -28.60
CA ALA A 132 -32.90 8.27 -28.99
C ALA A 132 -33.18 8.71 -30.44
N TYR A 133 -33.44 7.74 -31.32
CA TYR A 133 -34.04 7.99 -32.62
C TYR A 133 -35.53 8.23 -32.42
N THR A 134 -36.06 9.34 -32.91
CA THR A 134 -37.51 9.60 -32.93
C THR A 134 -38.09 9.09 -34.24
N CYS A 135 -39.04 8.16 -34.17
CA CYS A 135 -39.96 7.89 -35.28
C CYS A 135 -41.08 8.93 -35.26
N GLU A 136 -41.27 9.60 -36.39
CA GLU A 136 -42.38 10.51 -36.68
C GLU A 136 -43.69 9.74 -36.87
N LEU A 137 -44.78 10.27 -36.29
CA LEU A 137 -46.16 10.18 -36.80
C LEU A 137 -46.86 11.50 -36.49
#